data_AF-A0A940EUZ7-F1
#
_entry.id   AF-A0A940EUZ7-F1
#
_cell.length_a   1.000
_cell.length_b   1.000
_cell.length_c   1.000
_cell.angle_alpha   90.00
_cell.angle_beta   90.00
_cell.angle_gamma   90.00
#
_symmetry.space_group_name_H-M   'P 1'
#
loop_
_entity.id
_entity.type
_entity.pdbx_description
1 polymer ?
#
loop_
_entity_poly.entity_id
_entity_poly.type
_entity_poly.pdbx_seq_one_letter_code
_entity_poly.pdbx_strand_id
1 'polypeptide(L)'
;MSLMAELAREKDWGRLPELEAQCAALVERLKALQPHESLEPAQFDAIRRLIARIRLDQDEVCDLVKPQIEELVARMSALSQRKTLGKAYGSRH
;
A
#
# COMPACT_ATOMS: atom_id res chain seq x y z
N MET A 1 -11.18 -11.69 1.88
CA MET A 1 -9.94 -10.90 1.99
C MET A 1 -10.26 -9.45 1.66
N SER A 2 -9.37 -8.50 1.96
CA SER A 2 -9.60 -7.11 1.59
C SER A 2 -9.33 -6.89 0.10
N LEU A 3 -10.09 -5.97 -0.54
CA LEU A 3 -9.89 -5.61 -1.95
C LEU A 3 -8.46 -5.06 -2.21
N MET A 4 -7.85 -4.42 -1.20
CA MET A 4 -6.47 -3.92 -1.26
C MET A 4 -5.44 -5.07 -1.33
N ALA A 5 -5.66 -6.15 -0.58
CA ALA A 5 -4.83 -7.36 -0.65
C ALA A 5 -5.00 -8.11 -1.96
N GLU A 6 -6.21 -8.12 -2.53
CA GLU A 6 -6.48 -8.72 -3.84
C GLU A 6 -5.77 -7.96 -4.97
N LEU A 7 -5.87 -6.62 -5.00
CA LEU A 7 -5.17 -5.78 -5.98
C LEU A 7 -3.65 -5.87 -5.86
N ALA A 8 -3.12 -5.93 -4.62
CA ALA A 8 -1.70 -6.14 -4.38
C ALA A 8 -1.23 -7.52 -4.88
N ARG A 9 -2.04 -8.56 -4.72
CA ARG A 9 -1.73 -9.91 -5.21
C ARG A 9 -1.77 -9.98 -6.74
N GLU A 10 -2.72 -9.29 -7.37
CA GLU A 10 -2.86 -9.20 -8.83
C GLU A 10 -1.82 -8.27 -9.48
N LYS A 11 -0.97 -7.62 -8.67
CA LYS A 11 0.04 -6.65 -9.11
C LYS A 11 -0.56 -5.44 -9.83
N ASP A 12 -1.82 -5.12 -9.54
CA ASP A 12 -2.51 -3.94 -10.07
C ASP A 12 -2.15 -2.70 -9.24
N TRP A 13 -0.88 -2.32 -9.31
CA TRP A 13 -0.31 -1.20 -8.54
C TRP A 13 -0.90 0.16 -8.91
N GLY A 14 -1.53 0.29 -10.08
CA GLY A 14 -2.13 1.53 -10.54
C GLY A 14 -3.39 1.93 -9.76
N ARG A 15 -4.14 0.96 -9.26
CA ARG A 15 -5.43 1.19 -8.57
C ARG A 15 -5.30 1.28 -7.06
N LEU A 16 -4.18 0.84 -6.49
CA LEU A 16 -3.92 0.88 -5.05
C LEU A 16 -3.91 2.30 -4.44
N PRO A 17 -3.27 3.31 -5.05
CA PRO A 17 -3.27 4.67 -4.50
C PRO A 17 -4.66 5.31 -4.45
N GLU A 18 -5.50 5.04 -5.45
CA GLU A 18 -6.88 5.54 -5.48
C GLU A 18 -7.71 4.91 -4.36
N LEU A 19 -7.57 3.59 -4.16
CA LEU A 19 -8.23 2.87 -3.07
C LEU A 19 -7.75 3.36 -1.69
N GLU A 20 -6.44 3.65 -1.55
CA GLU A 20 -5.87 4.22 -0.34
C GLU A 20 -6.47 5.60 -0.03
N ALA A 21 -6.60 6.48 -1.03
CA ALA A 21 -7.22 7.78 -0.87
C ALA A 21 -8.69 7.68 -0.43
N GLN A 22 -9.45 6.72 -0.98
CA GLN A 22 -10.83 6.46 -0.57
C GLN A 22 -10.90 5.98 0.89
N CYS A 23 -10.01 5.07 1.29
CA CYS A 23 -9.90 4.62 2.68
C CYS A 23 -9.55 5.77 3.63
N ALA A 24 -8.59 6.61 3.27
CA ALA A 24 -8.20 7.78 4.06
C ALA A 24 -9.38 8.76 4.23
N ALA A 25 -10.13 9.04 3.17
CA ALA A 25 -11.30 9.91 3.23
C ALA A 25 -12.40 9.36 4.16
N LEU A 26 -12.62 8.05 4.16
CA LEU A 26 -13.55 7.40 5.09
C LEU A 26 -13.08 7.51 6.55
N VAL A 27 -11.79 7.31 6.81
CA VAL A 27 -11.21 7.46 8.14
C VAL A 27 -11.31 8.90 8.63
N GLU A 28 -10.99 9.89 7.80
CA GLU A 28 -11.13 11.31 8.17
C GLU A 28 -12.59 11.69 8.45
N ARG A 29 -13.52 11.17 7.65
CA ARG A 29 -14.95 11.36 7.93
C ARG A 29 -15.37 10.73 9.25
N LEU A 30 -14.88 9.54 9.58
CA LEU A 30 -15.15 8.87 10.87
C LEU A 30 -14.56 9.65 12.05
N LYS A 31 -13.36 10.22 11.91
CA LYS A 31 -12.74 11.08 12.94
C LYS A 31 -13.53 12.36 13.21
N ALA A 32 -14.16 12.92 12.18
CA ALA A 32 -14.96 14.14 12.29
C ALA A 32 -16.32 13.90 12.97
N LEU A 33 -16.79 12.65 13.05
CA LEU A 33 -18.01 12.32 13.77
C LEU A 33 -17.73 12.40 15.28
N GLN A 34 -18.43 13.30 15.97
CA GLN A 34 -18.50 13.28 17.43
C GLN A 34 -19.51 12.21 17.88
N PRO A 35 -19.10 11.22 18.71
CA PRO A 35 -20.03 10.26 19.29
C PRO A 35 -21.04 11.01 20.16
N HIS A 36 -22.31 10.97 19.77
CA HIS A 36 -23.40 11.59 20.56
C HIS A 36 -23.80 10.73 21.76
N GLU A 37 -23.50 9.44 21.71
CA GLU A 37 -23.73 8.47 22.79
C GLU A 37 -22.45 7.65 23.02
N SER A 38 -22.23 7.24 24.27
CA SER A 38 -21.15 6.31 24.59
C SER A 38 -21.44 4.98 23.92
N LEU A 39 -20.44 4.43 23.23
CA LEU A 39 -20.52 3.10 22.68
C LEU A 39 -20.66 2.08 23.83
N GLU A 40 -21.58 1.15 23.67
CA GLU A 40 -21.71 0.01 24.58
C GLU A 40 -20.44 -0.86 24.53
N PRO A 41 -20.06 -1.55 25.61
CA PRO A 41 -18.84 -2.37 25.65
C PRO A 41 -18.74 -3.38 24.49
N ALA A 42 -19.87 -3.97 24.09
CA ALA A 42 -19.93 -4.89 22.96
C ALA A 42 -19.62 -4.22 21.61
N GLN A 43 -20.03 -2.96 21.43
CA GLN A 43 -19.75 -2.16 20.23
C GLN A 43 -18.27 -1.76 20.21
N PHE A 44 -17.70 -1.42 21.37
CA PHE A 44 -16.28 -1.13 21.50
C PHE A 44 -15.41 -2.33 21.11
N ASP A 45 -15.74 -3.53 21.61
CA ASP A 45 -15.04 -4.76 21.25
C ASP A 45 -15.16 -5.13 19.77
N ALA A 46 -16.34 -4.89 19.17
CA ALA A 46 -16.54 -5.08 17.73
C ALA A 46 -15.64 -4.14 16.91
N ILE A 47 -15.58 -2.86 17.26
CA ILE A 47 -14.71 -1.88 16.61
C ILE A 47 -13.24 -2.26 16.77
N ARG A 48 -12.82 -2.68 17.98
CA ARG A 48 -11.45 -3.10 18.24
C ARG A 48 -11.04 -4.30 17.39
N ARG A 49 -11.93 -5.28 17.22
CA ARG A 49 -11.72 -6.42 16.31
C ARG A 49 -11.61 -5.99 14.85
N LEU A 50 -12.45 -5.07 14.40
CA LEU A 50 -12.40 -4.55 13.04
C LEU A 50 -11.09 -3.80 12.76
N ILE A 51 -10.63 -2.96 13.69
CA ILE A 51 -9.34 -2.25 13.57
C ILE A 51 -8.18 -3.24 13.51
N ALA A 52 -8.20 -4.27 14.36
CA ALA A 52 -7.16 -5.30 14.34
C ALA A 52 -7.10 -6.04 12.99
N ARG A 53 -8.26 -6.35 12.41
CA ARG A 53 -8.34 -6.97 11.08
C ARG A 53 -7.80 -6.06 9.97
N ILE A 54 -8.18 -4.78 9.99
CA ILE A 54 -7.69 -3.79 9.00
C ILE A 54 -6.16 -3.69 9.05
N ARG A 55 -5.56 -3.66 10.25
CA ARG A 55 -4.10 -3.62 10.40
C ARG A 55 -3.44 -4.88 9.84
N LEU A 56 -3.99 -6.06 10.12
CA LEU A 56 -3.48 -7.31 9.59
C LEU A 56 -3.55 -7.37 8.06
N ASP A 57 -4.65 -6.90 7.47
CA ASP A 57 -4.80 -6.78 6.02
C ASP A 57 -3.79 -5.78 5.43
N GLN A 58 -3.49 -4.68 6.13
CA GLN A 58 -2.48 -3.69 5.72
C GLN A 58 -1.05 -4.23 5.79
N ASP A 59 -0.74 -5.02 6.81
CA ASP A 59 0.57 -5.68 6.96
C ASP A 59 0.78 -6.67 5.80
N GLU A 60 -0.24 -7.48 5.45
CA GLU A 60 -0.18 -8.40 4.30
C GLU A 60 0.08 -7.65 2.99
N VAL A 61 -0.60 -6.52 2.76
CA VAL A 61 -0.37 -5.66 1.59
C VAL A 61 1.07 -5.14 1.60
N CYS A 62 1.55 -4.62 2.72
CA CYS A 62 2.92 -4.10 2.84
C CYS A 62 3.97 -5.17 2.53
N ASP A 63 3.80 -6.37 3.04
CA ASP A 63 4.71 -7.49 2.82
C ASP A 63 4.74 -7.95 1.36
N LEU A 64 3.63 -7.81 0.63
CA LEU A 64 3.55 -8.09 -0.81
C LEU A 64 4.14 -6.97 -1.68
N VAL A 65 3.96 -5.70 -1.29
CA VAL A 65 4.35 -4.52 -2.09
C VAL A 65 5.85 -4.22 -1.95
N LYS A 66 6.36 -4.18 -0.71
CA LYS A 66 7.76 -3.79 -0.41
C LYS A 66 8.81 -4.52 -1.25
N PRO A 67 8.83 -5.87 -1.31
CA PRO A 67 9.85 -6.58 -2.07
C PRO A 67 9.77 -6.29 -3.58
N GLN A 68 8.57 -6.02 -4.11
CA GLN A 68 8.39 -5.73 -5.53
C GLN A 68 8.92 -4.33 -5.91
N ILE A 69 8.76 -3.34 -5.01
CA ILE A 69 9.35 -2.01 -5.20
C ILE A 69 10.88 -2.09 -5.11
N GLU A 70 11.40 -2.82 -4.12
CA GLU A 70 12.86 -3.02 -3.96
C GLU A 70 13.47 -3.68 -5.21
N GLU A 71 12.83 -4.73 -5.72
CA GLU A 71 13.27 -5.41 -6.93
C GLU A 71 13.22 -4.50 -8.16
N LEU A 72 12.16 -3.69 -8.30
CA LEU A 72 12.03 -2.73 -9.40
C LEU A 72 13.15 -1.69 -9.35
N VAL A 73 13.43 -1.11 -8.18
CA VAL A 73 14.52 -0.13 -7.97
C VAL A 73 15.88 -0.74 -8.29
N ALA A 74 16.12 -1.99 -7.88
CA ALA A 74 17.35 -2.70 -8.19
C ALA A 74 17.51 -2.91 -9.71
N ARG A 75 16.45 -3.34 -10.40
CA ARG A 75 16.46 -3.54 -11.87
C ARG A 75 16.67 -2.22 -12.62
N MET A 76 16.03 -1.14 -12.20
CA MET A 76 16.23 0.19 -12.79
C MET A 76 17.67 0.69 -12.61
N SER A 77 18.27 0.44 -11.45
CA SER A 77 19.67 0.81 -11.17
C SER A 77 20.66 0.02 -12.03
N ALA A 78 20.41 -1.27 -12.25
CA ALA A 78 21.23 -2.07 -13.18
C ALA A 78 21.09 -1.57 -14.63
N LEU A 79 19.89 -1.18 -15.05
CA LEU A 79 19.63 -0.63 -16.39
C LEU A 79 20.32 0.73 -16.59
N SER A 80 20.31 1.60 -15.59
CA SER A 80 20.98 2.91 -15.64
C SER A 80 22.50 2.74 -15.71
N GLN A 81 23.07 1.82 -14.94
CA GLN A 81 24.50 1.48 -15.02
C GLN A 81 24.88 0.94 -16.40
N ARG A 82 24.09 0.04 -16.99
CA ARG A 82 24.29 -0.46 -18.37
C ARG A 82 24.23 0.66 -19.41
N LYS A 83 23.31 1.62 -19.26
CA LYS A 83 23.21 2.78 -20.16
C LYS A 83 24.43 3.70 -20.03
N THR A 84 24.92 3.91 -18.82
CA THR A 84 26.14 4.69 -18.56
C THR A 84 27.38 4.02 -19.16
N LEU A 85 27.52 2.70 -18.98
CA LEU A 85 28.60 1.92 -19.60
C LEU A 85 28.50 1.94 -21.13
N GLY A 86 27.30 1.76 -21.69
CA GLY A 86 27.07 1.86 -23.13
C GLY A 86 27.43 3.24 -23.70
N LYS A 87 27.23 4.33 -22.96
CA LYS A 87 27.68 5.68 -23.36
C LYS A 87 29.20 5.85 -23.24
N ALA A 88 29.81 5.36 -22.16
CA ALA A 88 31.24 5.47 -21.91
C ALA A 88 32.08 4.67 -22.91
N TYR A 89 31.57 3.49 -23.33
CA TYR A 89 32.27 2.59 -24.25
C TYR A 89 31.73 2.63 -25.69
N GLY A 90 30.55 3.21 -25.94
CA GLY A 90 29.92 3.29 -27.26
C GLY A 90 30.30 4.51 -28.10
N SER A 91 31.02 5.50 -27.55
CA SER A 91 31.50 6.67 -28.28
C SER A 91 32.89 6.48 -28.89
N ARG A 92 33.15 5.32 -29.49
CA ARG A 92 34.41 5.07 -30.22
C ARG A 92 34.13 4.59 -31.64
N HIS A 93 33.40 5.39 -32.41
CA HIS A 93 33.47 5.44 -33.87
C HIS A 93 33.20 6.86 -34.34
#